data_AF-A0A3D5KE07-F1
#
_entry.id   AF-A0A3D5KE07-F1
#
_cell.length_a   1.000
_cell.length_b   1.000
_cell.length_c   1.000
_cell.angle_alpha   90.00
_cell.angle_beta   90.00
_cell.angle_gamma   90.00
#
_symmetry.space_group_name_H-M   'P 1'
#
loop_
_entity.id
_entity.type
_entity.pdbx_description
1 polymer ?
#
loop_
_entity_poly.entity_id
_entity_poly.type
_entity_poly.pdbx_seq_one_letter_code
_entity_poly.pdbx_strand_id
1 'polypeptide(L)' 'MKEITMFILETCPHCRKALSWMEELKKENPNYQKIPIKIIDEGKEPDIANQYDYYYVPTYY' A
#
# COMPACT_ATOMS: atom_id res chain seq x y z
N MET A 1 -8.17 9.52 12.38
CA MET A 1 -7.65 8.18 12.03
C MET A 1 -6.22 8.36 11.57
N LYS A 2 -5.33 7.40 11.86
CA LYS A 2 -3.95 7.44 11.36
C LYS A 2 -3.96 7.10 9.86
N GLU A 3 -3.19 7.84 9.08
CA GLU A 3 -2.93 7.51 7.67
C GLU A 3 -2.05 6.27 7.62
N ILE A 4 -2.45 5.28 6.82
CA ILE A 4 -1.69 4.05 6.60
C ILE A 4 -0.86 4.25 5.35
N THR A 5 0.43 3.92 5.41
CA THR A 5 1.30 3.95 4.24
C THR A 5 1.47 2.55 3.69
N MET A 6 1.21 2.34 2.41
CA MET A 6 1.42 1.07 1.73
C MET A 6 2.62 1.19 0.79
N PHE A 7 3.67 0.40 1.03
CA PHE A 7 4.83 0.31 0.16
C PHE A 7 4.61 -0.79 -0.88
N ILE A 8 4.88 -0.45 -2.15
CA ILE A 8 4.77 -1.36 -3.28
C ILE A 8 5.97 -1.24 -4.22
N LEU A 9 6.09 -2.21 -5.11
CA LEU A 9 6.81 -2.09 -6.36
C LEU A 9 5.82 -2.34 -7.50
N GLU A 10 5.77 -1.45 -8.50
CA GLU A 10 4.87 -1.61 -9.66
C GLU A 10 5.08 -2.95 -10.39
N THR A 11 6.32 -3.43 -10.44
CA THR A 11 6.68 -4.70 -11.09
C THR A 11 6.33 -5.93 -10.23
N CYS A 12 6.00 -5.77 -8.95
CA CYS A 12 5.76 -6.88 -8.04
C CYS A 12 4.36 -7.51 -8.24
N PRO A 13 4.27 -8.82 -8.54
CA PRO A 13 2.99 -9.50 -8.73
C PRO A 13 2.18 -9.60 -7.43
N HIS A 14 2.84 -9.67 -6.27
CA HIS A 14 2.16 -9.70 -4.97
C HIS A 14 1.54 -8.35 -4.62
N CYS A 15 2.20 -7.24 -4.98
CA CYS A 15 1.65 -5.90 -4.80
C CYS A 15 0.36 -5.71 -5.60
N ARG A 16 0.32 -6.16 -6.86
CA ARG A 16 -0.90 -6.12 -7.69
C ARG A 16 -2.06 -6.91 -7.07
N LYS A 17 -1.79 -8.07 -6.48
CA LYS A 17 -2.81 -8.85 -5.75
C LYS A 17 -3.33 -8.11 -4.52
N ALA A 18 -2.43 -7.54 -3.71
CA ALA A 18 -2.80 -6.78 -2.52
C ALA A 18 -3.70 -5.58 -2.86
N LEU A 19 -3.38 -4.85 -3.94
CA LEU A 19 -4.22 -3.76 -4.43
C LEU A 19 -5.60 -4.26 -4.88
N SER A 20 -5.66 -5.39 -5.60
CA SER A 20 -6.93 -5.99 -6.01
C SER A 20 -7.80 -6.36 -4.81
N TRP A 21 -7.23 -6.99 -3.78
CA TRP A 21 -7.96 -7.36 -2.57
C TRP A 21 -8.42 -6.15 -1.78
N MET A 22 -7.61 -5.09 -1.73
CA MET A 22 -8.01 -3.83 -1.11
C MET A 22 -9.24 -3.22 -1.80
N GLU A 23 -9.29 -3.24 -3.13
CA GLU A 23 -10.45 -2.76 -3.87
C GLU A 23 -11.69 -3.65 -3.70
N GLU A 24 -11.51 -4.96 -3.59
CA GLU A 24 -12.58 -5.90 -3.26
C GLU A 24 -13.18 -5.61 -1.87
N LEU A 25 -12.33 -5.44 -0.85
CA LEU A 25 -12.77 -5.08 0.50
C LEU A 25 -13.53 -3.74 0.54
N LYS A 26 -13.06 -2.74 -0.21
CA LYS A 26 -13.74 -1.44 -0.35
C LYS A 26 -15.12 -1.55 -1.01
N LYS A 27 -15.31 -2.51 -1.92
CA LYS A 27 -16.60 -2.77 -2.57
C LYS A 27 -17.58 -3.49 -1.64
N GLU A 28 -17.10 -4.51 -0.93
CA GLU A 28 -17.93 -5.29 0.00
C GLU A 28 -18.34 -4.49 1.23
N ASN A 29 -17.43 -3.65 1.76
CA ASN A 29 -17.71 -2.80 2.91
C ASN A 29 -17.21 -1.37 2.66
N PRO A 30 -18.13 -0.45 2.30
CA PRO A 30 -17.80 0.94 2.01
C PRO A 30 -17.13 1.69 3.17
N ASN A 31 -17.18 1.20 4.41
CA ASN A 31 -16.45 1.83 5.51
C ASN A 31 -14.93 1.78 5.30
N TYR A 32 -14.40 0.81 4.58
CA TYR A 32 -12.98 0.74 4.26
C TYR A 32 -12.52 1.84 3.29
N GLN A 33 -13.43 2.43 2.52
CA GLN A 33 -13.11 3.58 1.65
C GLN A 33 -12.77 4.84 2.46
N LYS A 34 -13.19 4.90 3.73
CA LYS A 34 -12.90 6.02 4.64
C LYS A 34 -11.51 5.94 5.26
N ILE A 35 -10.79 4.83 5.08
CA ILE A 35 -9.45 4.65 5.61
C ILE A 35 -8.46 5.33 4.64
N PRO A 36 -7.76 6.38 5.08
CA PRO A 36 -6.74 7.01 4.26
C PRO A 36 -5.55 6.07 4.12
N ILE A 37 -5.31 5.59 2.89
CA ILE A 37 -4.17 4.76 2.52
C ILE A 37 -3.35 5.51 1.48
N LYS A 38 -2.11 5.84 1.83
CA LYS A 38 -1.13 6.42 0.92
C LYS A 38 -0.29 5.32 0.32
N ILE A 39 -0.26 5.19 -1.01
CA ILE A 39 0.57 4.18 -1.69
C ILE A 39 1.86 4.86 -2.14
N ILE A 40 3.00 4.25 -1.79
CA ILE A 40 4.34 4.70 -2.16
C ILE A 40 5.00 3.58 -2.96
N ASP A 41 5.48 3.90 -4.15
CA ASP A 41 6.28 2.98 -4.95
C ASP A 41 7.76 3.20 -4.62
N GLU A 42 8.38 2.23 -3.95
CA GLU A 42 9.78 2.36 -3.51
C GLU A 42 10.76 2.44 -4.69
N GLY A 43 10.39 1.94 -5.87
CA GLY A 43 11.20 2.04 -7.07
C GLY A 43 11.17 3.43 -7.71
N LYS A 44 10.11 4.21 -7.45
CA LYS A 44 9.95 5.60 -7.94
C LYS A 44 10.35 6.63 -6.90
N GLU A 45 10.12 6.33 -5.63
CA GLU A 45 10.33 7.24 -4.50
C GLU A 45 11.28 6.61 -3.45
N PRO A 46 12.51 6.22 -3.83
CA PRO A 46 13.44 5.55 -2.92
C PRO A 46 13.82 6.41 -1.71
N ASP A 47 13.91 7.74 -1.88
CA ASP A 47 14.23 8.67 -0.79
C ASP A 47 13.16 8.68 0.31
N ILE A 48 11.91 8.41 -0.04
CA ILE A 48 10.81 8.32 0.92
C ILE A 48 10.80 6.92 1.53
N ALA A 49 10.89 5.87 0.72
CA ALA A 49 10.95 4.47 1.16
C ALA A 49 12.06 4.23 2.20
N ASN A 50 13.27 4.76 1.95
CA ASN A 50 14.43 4.60 2.84
C ASN A 50 14.28 5.26 4.22
N GLN A 51 13.23 6.07 4.45
CA GLN A 51 12.94 6.64 5.77
C GLN A 51 12.18 5.67 6.69
N TYR A 52 11.73 4.54 6.16
CA TYR A 52 10.92 3.55 6.87
C TYR A 52 11.71 2.25 7.05
N ASP A 53 11.49 1.58 8.18
CA ASP A 53 12.14 0.31 8.50
C ASP A 53 11.25 -0.88 8.09
N TYR A 54 11.23 -1.17 6.79
CA TYR A 54 10.55 -2.34 6.22
C TYR A 54 11.47 -3.08 5.22
N TYR A 55 11.28 -4.39 5.09
CA TYR A 55 12.20 -5.24 4.31
C TYR A 55 11.59 -5.83 3.03
N TYR A 56 10.27 -5.89 2.91
CA TYR A 56 9.58 -6.51 1.77
C TYR A 56 8.35 -5.70 1.34
N VAL A 57 7.96 -5.83 0.08
CA VAL A 57 6.70 -5.32 -0.45
C VAL A 57 5.81 -6.47 -0.94
N PRO A 58 4.46 -6.37 -0.82
CA PRO A 58 3.71 -5.24 -0.28
C PRO A 58 3.72 -5.18 1.26
N THR A 59 3.86 -3.98 1.83
CA THR A 59 3.82 -3.75 3.29
C THR A 59 2.89 -2.58 3.63
N TYR A 60 2.10 -2.73 4.69
CA TYR A 60 1.32 -1.64 5.29
C TYR A 60 2.01 -1.18 6.58
N TYR A 61 2.27 0.11 6.71
CA TYR A 61 2.94 0.78 7.82
C TYR A 61 2.02 1.81 8.48
#